data_AF-A0AB37CSB5-F1
#
_entry.id   AF-A0AB37CSB5-F1
#
_cell.length_a   1.000
_cell.length_b   1.000
_cell.length_c   1.000
_cell.angle_alpha   90.00
_cell.angle_beta   90.00
_cell.angle_gamma   90.00
#
_symmetry.space_group_name_H-M   'P 1'
#
loop_
_entity.id
_entity.type
_entity.pdbx_description
1 polymer ?
#
loop_
_entity_poly.entity_id
_entity_poly.type
_entity_poly.pdbx_seq_one_letter_code
_entity_poly.pdbx_strand_id
1 'polypeptide(L)'
;MKKPDSLRKYLLDAIPELRRDPDRILIFVDDGAVRSTLANGLSFEYAYTLTMILTDYAGDLAAVSIPLLDWVRMNQSNLMANLDNVKSGIKFEAEILANDKVDLAIQLPLTERVIVKQTSEGLSVDYPDEPRYHKAEESKQVTLFDKDGSELASWISRDPEQEYFL
;
A
#
# COMPACT_ATOMS: atom_id res chain seq x y z
N MET A 1 0.44 -5.30 12.88
CA MET A 1 0.63 -4.22 11.91
C MET A 1 2.13 -4.02 11.70
N LYS A 2 2.58 -3.94 10.46
CA LYS A 2 3.98 -3.85 10.00
C LYS A 2 4.17 -2.67 9.04
N LYS A 3 3.11 -2.22 8.38
CA LYS A 3 3.17 -1.11 7.43
C LYS A 3 3.61 0.23 8.05
N PRO A 4 3.22 0.62 9.28
CA PRO A 4 3.70 1.86 9.88
C PRO A 4 5.23 1.93 9.98
N ASP A 5 5.85 0.87 10.51
CA ASP A 5 7.30 0.77 10.63
C ASP A 5 7.99 0.68 9.26
N SER A 6 7.38 -0.05 8.32
CA SER A 6 7.87 -0.17 6.93
C SER A 6 7.90 1.19 6.23
N LEU A 7 6.83 1.98 6.33
CA LEU A 7 6.76 3.33 5.76
C LEU A 7 7.80 4.25 6.40
N ARG A 8 7.89 4.27 7.75
CA ARG A 8 8.89 5.07 8.46
C ARG A 8 10.29 4.76 7.96
N LYS A 9 10.66 3.48 7.94
CA LYS A 9 11.97 3.03 7.48
C LYS A 9 12.22 3.42 6.02
N TYR A 10 11.23 3.22 5.14
CA TYR A 10 11.35 3.54 3.71
C TYR A 10 11.66 5.03 3.49
N LEU A 11 10.96 5.92 4.20
CA LEU A 11 11.18 7.36 4.08
C LEU A 11 12.50 7.84 4.70
N LEU A 12 12.90 7.27 5.85
CA LEU A 12 14.22 7.55 6.45
C LEU A 12 15.38 7.10 5.55
N ASP A 13 15.21 5.99 4.85
CA ASP A 13 16.19 5.49 3.90
C ASP A 13 16.21 6.34 2.62
N ALA A 14 15.07 6.87 2.16
CA ALA A 14 14.96 7.67 0.95
C ALA A 14 15.35 9.15 1.12
N ILE A 15 15.09 9.76 2.30
CA ILE A 15 15.18 11.21 2.50
C ILE A 15 16.35 11.54 3.45
N PRO A 16 17.47 12.10 2.95
CA PRO A 16 18.66 12.35 3.76
C PRO A 16 18.43 13.27 4.97
N GLU A 17 17.50 14.23 4.85
CA GLU A 17 17.16 15.12 5.96
C GLU A 17 16.53 14.37 7.13
N LEU A 18 15.60 13.44 6.86
CA LEU A 18 14.95 12.65 7.90
C LEU A 18 15.92 11.65 8.53
N ARG A 19 16.91 11.16 7.78
CA ARG A 19 17.95 10.30 8.35
C ARG A 19 18.82 11.03 9.37
N ARG A 20 19.05 12.33 9.19
CA ARG A 20 19.82 13.16 10.14
C ARG A 20 19.03 13.42 11.41
N ASP A 21 17.71 13.49 11.31
CA ASP A 21 16.81 13.74 12.44
C ASP A 21 15.52 12.89 12.31
N PRO A 22 15.58 11.61 12.73
CA PRO A 22 14.49 10.65 12.52
C PRO A 22 13.30 10.84 13.46
N ASP A 23 13.40 11.73 14.44
CA ASP A 23 12.33 12.01 15.40
C ASP A 23 11.33 13.05 14.86
N ARG A 24 11.67 13.72 13.75
CA ARG A 24 10.78 14.65 13.03
C ARG A 24 9.66 13.98 12.26
N ILE A 25 9.72 12.65 12.09
CA ILE A 25 8.62 11.86 11.53
C ILE A 25 7.87 11.16 12.66
N LEU A 26 6.62 11.55 12.83
CA LEU A 26 5.67 10.93 13.75
C LEU A 26 4.68 10.10 12.95
N ILE A 27 4.38 8.90 13.42
CA ILE A 27 3.38 8.03 12.80
C ILE A 27 2.36 7.63 13.86
N PHE A 28 1.09 7.84 13.52
CA PHE A 28 -0.06 7.48 14.32
C PHE A 28 -0.96 6.55 13.52
N VAL A 29 -1.70 5.72 14.25
CA VAL A 29 -2.76 4.88 13.69
C VAL A 29 -4.04 5.20 14.43
N ASP A 30 -5.08 5.54 13.68
CA ASP A 30 -6.41 5.91 14.17
C ASP A 30 -7.51 5.22 13.35
N ASP A 31 -8.77 5.35 13.79
CA ASP A 31 -9.95 4.72 13.18
C ASP A 31 -9.78 3.21 12.91
N GLY A 32 -9.18 2.51 13.87
CA GLY A 32 -8.82 1.11 13.74
C GLY A 32 -10.00 0.14 13.88
N ALA A 33 -10.06 -0.85 12.99
CA ALA A 33 -11.00 -1.96 13.03
C ALA A 33 -10.28 -3.29 12.79
N VAL A 34 -10.75 -4.34 13.48
CA VAL A 34 -10.37 -5.73 13.21
C VAL A 34 -11.49 -6.39 12.42
N ARG A 35 -11.22 -6.75 11.17
CA ARG A 35 -12.18 -7.36 10.24
C ARG A 35 -11.87 -8.85 10.11
N SER A 36 -12.86 -9.71 10.36
CA SER A 36 -12.76 -11.15 10.12
C SER A 36 -14.08 -11.68 9.60
N THR A 37 -14.02 -12.65 8.70
CA THR A 37 -15.21 -13.21 8.01
C THR A 37 -15.62 -14.59 8.54
N LEU A 38 -15.03 -15.06 9.65
CA LEU A 38 -15.24 -16.42 10.20
C LEU A 38 -14.97 -17.56 9.19
N ALA A 39 -14.30 -17.28 8.07
CA ALA A 39 -13.90 -18.31 7.12
C ALA A 39 -12.86 -19.23 7.78
N ASN A 40 -13.24 -20.49 8.07
CA ASN A 40 -12.44 -21.59 8.63
C ASN A 40 -11.05 -21.17 9.19
N GLY A 41 -11.03 -20.47 10.33
CA GLY A 41 -9.80 -20.02 10.96
C GLY A 41 -9.95 -18.71 11.75
N LEU A 42 -8.83 -18.27 12.33
CA LEU A 42 -8.73 -17.01 13.10
C LEU A 42 -8.00 -15.91 12.33
N SER A 43 -7.89 -16.05 11.00
CA SER A 43 -7.31 -15.02 10.15
C SER A 43 -8.19 -13.78 10.14
N PHE A 44 -7.56 -12.62 10.04
CA PHE A 44 -8.24 -11.32 10.10
C PHE A 44 -7.44 -10.26 9.35
N GLU A 45 -8.03 -9.08 9.22
CA GLU A 45 -7.41 -7.89 8.63
C GLU A 45 -7.53 -6.72 9.60
N TYR A 46 -6.44 -6.00 9.83
CA TYR A 46 -6.49 -4.67 10.39
C TYR A 46 -6.88 -3.69 9.29
N ALA A 47 -7.89 -2.86 9.52
CA ALA A 47 -8.19 -1.71 8.69
C ALA A 47 -8.09 -0.45 9.55
N TYR A 48 -7.37 0.56 9.10
CA TYR A 48 -7.08 1.74 9.91
C TYR A 48 -6.66 2.91 9.04
N THR A 49 -6.64 4.11 9.62
CA THR A 49 -6.03 5.29 9.00
C THR A 49 -4.65 5.52 9.63
N LEU A 50 -3.62 5.56 8.78
CA LEU A 50 -2.27 5.96 9.16
C LEU A 50 -2.16 7.46 8.95
N THR A 51 -1.77 8.18 10.01
CA THR A 51 -1.40 9.59 9.93
C THR A 51 0.11 9.72 10.13
N MET A 52 0.80 10.21 9.10
CA MET A 52 2.22 10.58 9.19
C MET A 52 2.32 12.08 9.32
N ILE A 53 3.04 12.56 10.34
CA ILE A 53 3.36 13.97 10.52
C ILE A 53 4.87 14.14 10.35
N LEU A 54 5.25 15.09 9.52
CA LEU A 54 6.62 15.54 9.35
C LEU A 54 6.70 16.99 9.81
N THR A 55 7.58 17.29 10.77
CA THR A 55 7.73 18.64 11.32
C THR A 55 8.93 19.38 10.73
N ASP A 56 8.84 20.72 10.69
CA ASP A 56 9.94 21.65 10.42
C ASP A 56 10.65 21.46 9.06
N TYR A 57 9.98 20.87 8.06
CA TYR A 57 10.61 20.45 6.80
C TYR A 57 10.97 21.62 5.89
N ALA A 58 12.24 21.73 5.52
CA ALA A 58 12.76 22.81 4.70
C ALA A 58 13.03 22.39 3.24
N GLY A 59 12.78 21.12 2.89
CA GLY A 59 12.97 20.60 1.54
C GLY A 59 11.72 20.73 0.67
N ASP A 60 11.87 20.33 -0.60
CA ASP A 60 10.74 20.23 -1.53
C ASP A 60 9.79 19.09 -1.10
N LEU A 61 8.50 19.37 -0.95
CA LEU A 61 7.49 18.37 -0.58
C LEU A 61 7.42 17.21 -1.58
N ALA A 62 7.80 17.43 -2.85
CA ALA A 62 7.94 16.35 -3.83
C ALA A 62 8.95 15.28 -3.39
N ALA A 63 9.99 15.65 -2.64
CA ALA A 63 10.96 14.71 -2.09
C ALA A 63 10.37 13.81 -0.99
N VAL A 64 9.20 14.16 -0.42
CA VAL A 64 8.42 13.31 0.49
C VAL A 64 7.37 12.52 -0.29
N SER A 65 6.61 13.21 -1.14
CA SER A 65 5.48 12.63 -1.88
C SER A 65 5.90 11.54 -2.86
N ILE A 66 7.02 11.70 -3.58
CA ILE A 66 7.45 10.72 -4.59
C ILE A 66 7.82 9.37 -3.94
N PRO A 67 8.70 9.30 -2.91
CA PRO A 67 8.96 8.04 -2.21
C PRO A 67 7.72 7.47 -1.52
N LEU A 68 6.84 8.31 -0.99
CA LEU A 68 5.58 7.85 -0.41
C LEU A 68 4.72 7.12 -1.46
N LEU A 69 4.54 7.71 -2.65
CA LEU A 69 3.76 7.11 -3.71
C LEU A 69 4.35 5.77 -4.18
N ASP A 70 5.67 5.67 -4.24
CA ASP A 70 6.34 4.40 -4.56
C ASP A 70 6.10 3.33 -3.48
N TRP A 71 6.16 3.72 -2.20
CA TRP A 71 5.82 2.82 -1.10
C TRP A 71 4.35 2.39 -1.15
N VAL A 72 3.42 3.33 -1.39
CA VAL A 72 1.98 3.05 -1.53
C VAL A 72 1.72 2.12 -2.70
N ARG A 73 2.42 2.27 -3.82
CA ARG A 73 2.30 1.37 -4.97
C ARG A 73 2.56 -0.09 -4.59
N MET A 74 3.50 -0.34 -3.68
CA MET A 74 3.87 -1.68 -3.23
C MET A 74 3.03 -2.18 -2.05
N ASN A 75 2.57 -1.27 -1.20
CA ASN A 75 1.98 -1.61 0.10
C ASN A 75 0.50 -1.23 0.24
N GLN A 76 -0.11 -0.51 -0.70
CA GLN A 76 -1.54 -0.19 -0.69
C GLN A 76 -2.00 0.33 -2.07
N SER A 77 -1.72 -0.47 -3.12
CA SER A 77 -1.90 -0.06 -4.52
C SER A 77 -3.34 0.33 -4.89
N ASN A 78 -4.33 -0.20 -4.17
CA ASN A 78 -5.73 0.14 -4.36
C ASN A 78 -6.05 1.63 -4.11
N LEU A 79 -5.22 2.36 -3.35
CA LEU A 79 -5.35 3.81 -3.20
C LEU A 79 -5.09 4.58 -4.50
N MET A 80 -4.35 3.97 -5.43
CA MET A 80 -3.96 4.59 -6.72
C MET A 80 -4.67 3.98 -7.93
N ALA A 81 -5.33 2.82 -7.77
CA ALA A 81 -5.87 2.04 -8.89
C ALA A 81 -7.37 2.30 -9.19
N ASN A 82 -8.10 2.97 -8.30
CA ASN A 82 -9.53 3.22 -8.44
C ASN A 82 -9.80 4.73 -8.41
N LEU A 83 -10.56 5.26 -9.38
CA LEU A 83 -10.92 6.69 -9.48
C LEU A 83 -11.57 7.25 -8.21
N ASP A 84 -12.35 6.44 -7.48
CA ASP A 84 -12.94 6.88 -6.21
C ASP A 84 -11.89 6.96 -5.10
N ASN A 85 -10.93 6.05 -5.11
CA ASN A 85 -9.82 6.06 -4.15
C ASN A 85 -8.79 7.13 -4.48
N VAL A 86 -8.50 7.42 -5.74
CA VAL A 86 -7.53 8.45 -6.15
C VAL A 86 -7.95 9.83 -5.64
N LYS A 87 -9.26 10.12 -5.57
CA LYS A 87 -9.77 11.42 -5.11
C LYS A 87 -9.50 11.69 -3.63
N SER A 88 -9.40 10.66 -2.78
CA SER A 88 -9.38 10.83 -1.32
C SER A 88 -8.52 9.84 -0.54
N GLY A 89 -7.80 8.96 -1.22
CA GLY A 89 -7.03 7.85 -0.62
C GLY A 89 -5.67 8.28 -0.08
N ILE A 90 -5.14 9.41 -0.54
CA ILE A 90 -3.94 10.03 0.02
C ILE A 90 -4.29 11.49 0.25
N LYS A 91 -4.48 11.87 1.52
CA LYS A 91 -4.77 13.26 1.89
C LYS A 91 -3.55 13.88 2.52
N PHE A 92 -3.38 15.18 2.34
CA PHE A 92 -2.35 15.91 3.04
C PHE A 92 -2.87 17.25 3.55
N GLU A 93 -2.27 17.72 4.64
CA GLU A 93 -2.40 19.06 5.17
C GLU A 93 -0.99 19.62 5.35
N ALA A 94 -0.78 20.87 4.95
CA ALA A 94 0.52 21.53 5.05
C ALA A 94 0.34 22.86 5.78
N GLU A 95 1.01 23.01 6.91
CA GLU A 95 1.12 24.26 7.64
C GLU A 95 2.43 24.93 7.27
N ILE A 96 2.34 26.10 6.64
CA ILE A 96 3.50 26.88 6.23
C ILE A 96 4.01 27.69 7.42
N LEU A 97 5.25 27.41 7.81
CA LEU A 97 5.92 28.04 8.95
C LEU A 97 6.80 29.20 8.49
N ALA A 98 7.22 30.03 9.44
CA ALA A 98 8.27 31.03 9.20
C ALA A 98 9.60 30.34 8.82
N ASN A 99 10.43 31.03 8.02
CA ASN A 99 11.71 30.54 7.50
C ASN A 99 11.58 29.43 6.43
N ASP A 100 10.54 29.49 5.61
CA ASP A 100 10.31 28.59 4.46
C ASP A 100 10.23 27.10 4.84
N LYS A 101 9.77 26.82 6.06
CA LYS A 101 9.54 25.46 6.56
C LYS A 101 8.08 25.06 6.48
N VAL A 102 7.82 23.76 6.51
CA VAL A 102 6.46 23.20 6.46
C VAL A 102 6.32 22.07 7.49
N ASP A 103 5.21 22.11 8.23
CA ASP A 103 4.68 20.93 8.91
C ASP A 103 3.69 20.23 7.96
N LEU A 104 3.94 18.96 7.68
CA LEU A 104 3.17 18.17 6.71
C LEU A 104 2.51 16.98 7.42
N ALA A 105 1.19 16.93 7.38
CA ALA A 105 0.42 15.76 7.77
C ALA A 105 -0.05 15.02 6.51
N ILE A 106 0.10 13.69 6.48
CA ILE A 106 -0.40 12.83 5.41
C ILE A 106 -1.24 11.72 6.03
N GLN A 107 -2.45 11.50 5.47
CA GLN A 107 -3.37 10.45 5.91
C GLN A 107 -3.57 9.41 4.82
N LEU A 108 -3.48 8.13 5.22
CA LEU A 108 -3.60 6.97 4.35
C LEU A 108 -4.55 5.94 5.00
N PRO A 109 -5.67 5.57 4.37
CA PRO A 109 -6.43 4.39 4.79
C PRO A 109 -5.68 3.13 4.35
N LEU A 110 -5.29 2.31 5.31
CA LEU A 110 -4.50 1.09 5.10
C LEU A 110 -5.24 -0.16 5.57
N THR A 111 -4.90 -1.28 4.95
CA THR A 111 -5.34 -2.63 5.37
C THR A 111 -4.15 -3.53 5.60
N GLU A 112 -4.17 -4.42 6.59
CA GLU A 112 -3.10 -5.41 6.81
C GLU A 112 -3.65 -6.76 7.21
N ARG A 113 -3.41 -7.76 6.37
CA ARG A 113 -3.85 -9.13 6.63
C ARG A 113 -2.97 -9.81 7.65
N VAL A 114 -3.58 -10.63 8.47
CA VAL A 114 -2.95 -11.52 9.44
C VAL A 114 -3.47 -12.93 9.19
N ILE A 115 -2.58 -13.82 8.76
CA ILE A 115 -2.91 -15.22 8.50
C ILE A 115 -2.59 -16.02 9.75
N VAL A 116 -3.60 -16.69 10.30
CA VAL A 116 -3.46 -17.58 11.44
C VAL A 116 -3.64 -19.02 10.97
N LYS A 117 -2.66 -19.88 11.26
CA LYS A 117 -2.71 -21.31 10.94
C LYS A 117 -2.63 -22.13 12.24
N GLN A 118 -3.47 -23.14 12.35
CA GLN A 118 -3.36 -24.16 13.39
C GLN A 118 -2.26 -25.16 13.00
N THR A 119 -1.30 -25.36 13.90
CA THR A 119 -0.25 -26.38 13.79
C THR A 119 -0.44 -27.42 14.89
N SER A 120 0.37 -28.49 14.86
CA SER A 120 0.42 -29.50 15.93
C SER A 120 0.89 -28.94 17.28
N GLU A 121 1.57 -27.78 17.29
CA GLU A 121 2.15 -27.15 18.48
C GLU A 121 1.37 -25.92 18.97
N GLY A 122 0.37 -25.44 18.22
CA GLY A 122 -0.42 -24.26 18.58
C GLY A 122 -0.84 -23.43 17.37
N LEU A 123 -0.87 -22.10 17.53
CA LEU A 123 -1.18 -21.17 16.44
C LEU A 123 0.11 -20.52 15.92
N SER A 124 0.29 -20.49 14.60
CA SER A 124 1.31 -19.69 13.93
C SER A 124 0.67 -18.47 13.25
N VAL A 125 1.34 -17.32 13.32
CA VAL A 125 0.86 -16.05 12.75
C VAL A 125 1.82 -15.57 11.66
N ASP A 126 1.27 -15.20 10.52
CA ASP A 126 2.01 -14.68 9.36
C ASP A 126 1.40 -13.36 8.86
N TYR A 127 2.24 -12.49 8.30
CA TYR A 127 1.88 -11.16 7.78
C TYR A 127 2.24 -11.12 6.30
N PRO A 128 1.34 -11.59 5.42
CA PRO A 128 1.64 -11.66 3.99
C PRO A 128 1.79 -10.26 3.40
N ASP A 129 2.65 -10.15 2.39
CA ASP A 129 2.73 -8.96 1.53
C ASP A 129 1.37 -8.64 0.88
N GLU A 130 1.23 -7.40 0.42
CA GLU A 130 0.12 -7.00 -0.43
C GLU A 130 0.10 -7.82 -1.73
N PRO A 131 -1.09 -8.22 -2.22
CA PRO A 131 -1.23 -8.75 -3.57
C PRO A 131 -0.68 -7.74 -4.59
N ARG A 132 0.26 -8.20 -5.41
CA ARG A 132 0.91 -7.35 -6.41
C ARG A 132 0.19 -7.50 -7.74
N TYR A 133 0.01 -6.40 -8.46
CA TYR A 133 -0.36 -6.47 -9.87
C TYR A 133 0.80 -7.12 -10.63
N HIS A 134 0.53 -8.24 -11.29
CA HIS A 134 1.48 -8.84 -12.21
C HIS A 134 1.45 -8.09 -13.54
N LYS A 135 2.63 -7.87 -14.13
CA LYS A 135 2.71 -7.37 -15.51
C LYS A 135 1.92 -8.34 -16.39
N ALA A 136 0.99 -7.81 -17.19
CA ALA A 136 0.28 -8.63 -18.15
C ALA A 136 1.27 -9.30 -19.10
N GLU A 137 0.99 -10.57 -19.40
CA GLU A 137 1.82 -11.37 -20.30
C GLU A 137 1.72 -10.83 -21.73
N GLU A 138 2.74 -11.13 -22.54
CA GLU A 138 2.72 -10.84 -23.97
C GLU A 138 1.59 -11.61 -24.67
N SER A 139 1.16 -11.08 -25.81
CA SER A 139 0.17 -11.72 -26.68
C SER A 139 0.53 -13.18 -26.95
N LYS A 140 -0.39 -14.09 -26.63
CA LYS A 140 -0.22 -15.52 -26.86
C LYS A 140 -1.55 -16.21 -27.16
N GLN A 141 -1.49 -17.39 -27.76
CA GLN A 141 -2.66 -18.25 -27.87
C GLN A 141 -3.10 -18.68 -26.46
N VAL A 142 -4.35 -18.39 -26.13
CA VAL A 142 -5.00 -18.81 -24.89
C VAL A 142 -6.16 -19.72 -25.25
N THR A 143 -6.25 -20.86 -24.56
CA THR A 143 -7.34 -21.81 -24.70
C THR A 143 -8.00 -22.01 -23.35
N LEU A 144 -9.32 -21.80 -23.30
CA LEU A 144 -10.16 -22.10 -22.16
C LEU A 144 -10.68 -23.53 -22.31
N PHE A 145 -10.51 -24.35 -21.27
CA PHE A 145 -11.02 -25.71 -21.21
C PHE A 145 -12.11 -25.84 -20.14
N ASP A 146 -13.06 -26.74 -20.35
CA ASP A 146 -14.03 -27.15 -19.34
C ASP A 146 -13.40 -28.15 -18.36
N LYS A 147 -14.12 -28.47 -17.27
CA LYS A 147 -13.71 -29.42 -16.24
C LYS A 147 -13.45 -30.83 -16.78
N ASP A 148 -14.07 -31.21 -17.89
CA ASP A 148 -13.86 -32.49 -18.56
C ASP A 148 -12.71 -32.47 -19.58
N GLY A 149 -12.05 -31.32 -19.75
CA GLY A 149 -10.93 -31.12 -20.68
C GLY A 149 -11.36 -30.76 -22.10
N SER A 150 -12.66 -30.60 -22.37
CA SER A 150 -13.13 -30.10 -23.67
C SER A 150 -12.76 -28.62 -23.87
N GLU A 151 -12.37 -28.24 -25.09
CA GLU A 151 -12.07 -26.85 -25.43
C GLU A 151 -13.36 -26.03 -25.52
N LEU A 152 -13.43 -24.93 -24.76
CA LEU A 152 -14.57 -24.00 -24.74
C LEU A 152 -14.34 -22.76 -25.61
N ALA A 153 -13.11 -22.24 -25.64
CA ALA A 153 -12.76 -21.07 -26.44
C ALA A 153 -11.25 -21.00 -26.67
N SER A 154 -10.84 -20.39 -27.78
CA SER A 154 -9.44 -20.24 -28.13
C SER A 154 -9.25 -18.90 -28.86
N TRP A 155 -8.34 -18.07 -28.35
CA TRP A 155 -8.10 -16.73 -28.89
C TRP A 155 -6.63 -16.32 -28.73
N ILE A 156 -6.20 -15.37 -29.55
CA ILE A 156 -4.93 -14.67 -29.33
C ILE A 156 -5.19 -13.57 -28.31
N SER A 157 -4.58 -13.66 -27.11
CA SER A 157 -4.62 -12.55 -26.14
C SER A 157 -3.97 -11.32 -26.76
N ARG A 158 -4.50 -10.13 -26.49
CA ARG A 158 -3.88 -8.91 -26.99
C ARG A 158 -2.72 -8.52 -26.09
N ASP A 159 -1.76 -7.81 -26.65
CA ASP A 159 -0.76 -7.13 -25.84
C ASP A 159 -1.47 -6.11 -24.93
N PRO A 160 -1.08 -6.00 -23.67
CA PRO A 160 -1.57 -4.95 -22.79
C PRO A 160 -1.07 -3.60 -23.32
N GLU A 161 -1.98 -2.75 -23.80
CA GLU A 161 -1.64 -1.38 -24.20
C GLU A 161 -1.01 -0.64 -23.01
N GLN A 162 0.23 -0.15 -23.17
CA GLN A 162 0.90 0.70 -22.19
C GLN A 162 0.45 2.16 -22.35
N GLU A 163 -0.85 2.42 -22.49
CA GLU A 163 -1.35 3.79 -22.47
C GLU A 163 -1.48 4.22 -21.01
N TYR A 164 -0.50 4.99 -20.55
CA TYR A 164 -0.59 5.73 -19.30
C TYR A 164 -1.65 6.83 -19.48
N PHE A 165 -2.88 6.58 -19.03
CA PHE A 165 -3.84 7.65 -18.85
C PHE A 165 -3.38 8.47 -17.64
N LEU A 166 -2.82 9.66 -17.92
CA LEU A 166 -2.60 10.73 -16.93
C LEU A 166 -3.92 11.38 -16.55
#